data_AF-A0A7S6N0B4-F1
#
_entry.id   AF-A0A7S6N0B4-F1
#
_cell.length_a   1.000
_cell.length_b   1.000
_cell.length_c   1.000
_cell.angle_alpha   90.00
_cell.angle_beta   90.00
_cell.angle_gamma   90.00
#
_symmetry.space_group_name_H-M   'P 1'
#
loop_
_entity.id
_entity.type
_entity.pdbx_description
1 polymer ?
#
loop_
_entity_poly.entity_id
_entity_poly.type
_entity_poly.pdbx_seq_one_letter_code
_entity_poly.pdbx_strand_id
1 'polypeptide(L)'
;MTDTLGVVKELDILEPMISAAVDMSLINNADQATLDKGKQLYTTICASCHGNDGKGDGPAGAALNPKPRNFHETEGWKNGRKFTELYNTLQKGILTSGMPAYDYMPAMDRVAIISYVQTFMPEPPVDTPDELAKLDQTYGLSAGTKQPGQIPLASAISLVVNQNSSVETKILNVLDKVSDPSLESQFTLFKSVTDNYRTALTSVLNTPEALASVDSFKSLIFSNAGRNGFSASVLRLSNNEITSLYTLLKTVLA
;
A
#
# COMPACT_ATOMS: atom_id res chain seq x y z
N MET A 1 -21.49 19.33 -6.55
CA MET A 1 -20.35 19.79 -7.35
C MET A 1 -19.80 18.57 -8.06
N THR A 2 -19.78 18.59 -9.39
CA THR A 2 -19.29 17.48 -10.21
C THR A 2 -17.85 17.80 -10.61
N ASP A 3 -16.92 16.93 -10.21
CA ASP A 3 -15.51 17.06 -10.56
C ASP A 3 -15.34 17.05 -12.08
N THR A 4 -14.79 18.14 -12.61
CA THR A 4 -14.66 18.43 -14.05
C THR A 4 -13.28 18.09 -14.59
N LEU A 5 -12.33 17.67 -13.73
CA LEU A 5 -10.97 17.38 -14.16
C LEU A 5 -10.82 15.95 -14.68
N GLY A 6 -11.66 15.01 -14.27
CA GLY A 6 -11.65 13.62 -14.78
C GLY A 6 -10.33 12.87 -14.57
N VAL A 7 -9.36 13.46 -13.86
CA VAL A 7 -8.05 12.87 -13.60
C VAL A 7 -8.20 11.92 -12.42
N VAL A 8 -8.49 10.66 -12.70
CA VAL A 8 -8.34 9.57 -11.73
C VAL A 8 -6.84 9.25 -11.65
N LYS A 9 -6.09 10.00 -10.83
CA LYS A 9 -4.69 9.67 -10.56
C LYS A 9 -4.66 8.46 -9.63
N GLU A 10 -4.09 7.34 -10.10
CA GLU A 10 -3.83 6.20 -9.24
C GLU A 10 -2.82 6.57 -8.14
N LEU A 11 -2.98 5.91 -6.99
CA LEU A 11 -2.03 5.98 -5.90
C LEU A 11 -0.72 5.33 -6.33
N ASP A 12 0.40 5.99 -6.05
CA ASP A 12 1.72 5.43 -6.31
C ASP A 12 1.95 4.17 -5.44
N ILE A 13 2.77 3.25 -5.95
CA ILE A 13 3.20 2.10 -5.15
C ILE A 13 4.12 2.62 -4.04
N LEU A 14 3.78 2.31 -2.79
CA LEU A 14 4.66 2.53 -1.65
C LEU A 14 5.02 1.17 -1.05
N GLU A 15 6.32 0.87 -0.97
CA GLU A 15 6.76 -0.30 -0.23
C GLU A 15 6.60 -0.07 1.29
N PRO A 16 6.30 -1.11 2.07
CA PRO A 16 6.25 -0.97 3.51
C PRO A 16 7.62 -0.57 4.04
N MET A 17 7.68 0.54 4.79
CA MET A 17 8.91 1.04 5.39
C MET A 17 8.80 1.02 6.91
N ILE A 18 9.81 0.46 7.56
CA ILE A 18 10.04 0.63 9.00
C ILE A 18 11.16 1.66 9.14
N SER A 19 10.81 2.89 9.52
CA SER A 19 11.84 3.84 9.95
C SER A 19 12.21 3.52 11.40
N ALA A 20 13.49 3.27 11.66
CA ALA A 20 14.00 3.14 13.01
C ALA A 20 13.67 4.40 13.83
N ALA A 21 13.50 4.22 15.14
CA ALA A 21 13.39 5.32 16.08
C ALA A 21 14.62 6.22 15.98
N VAL A 22 14.39 7.53 15.91
CA VAL A 22 15.43 8.55 16.00
C VAL A 22 15.74 8.76 17.48
N ASP A 23 17.01 8.63 17.86
CA ASP A 23 17.45 9.11 19.17
C ASP A 23 17.52 10.64 19.13
N MET A 24 16.50 11.28 19.71
CA MET A 24 16.37 12.74 19.73
C MET A 24 17.52 13.43 20.47
N SER A 25 18.24 12.72 21.34
CA SER A 25 19.39 13.27 22.07
C SER A 25 20.63 13.48 21.18
N LEU A 26 20.72 12.74 20.07
CA LEU A 26 21.84 12.79 19.12
C LEU A 26 21.67 13.87 18.05
N ILE A 27 20.50 14.49 17.95
CA ILE A 27 20.21 15.52 16.93
C ILE A 27 21.17 16.71 17.03
N ASN A 28 21.48 17.16 18.24
CA ASN A 28 22.42 18.27 18.48
C ASN A 28 23.89 17.83 18.51
N ASN A 29 24.17 16.52 18.54
CA ASN A 29 25.51 15.95 18.65
C ASN A 29 25.62 14.71 17.76
N ALA A 30 25.49 14.91 16.45
CA ALA A 30 25.54 13.80 15.49
C ALA A 30 26.90 13.10 15.56
N ASP A 31 26.88 11.77 15.61
CA ASP A 31 28.10 10.97 15.57
C ASP A 31 28.70 10.91 14.15
N GLN A 32 29.92 10.40 14.05
CA GLN A 32 30.63 10.33 12.77
C GLN A 32 29.88 9.49 11.73
N ALA A 33 29.22 8.40 12.16
CA ALA A 33 28.46 7.54 11.26
C ALA A 33 27.26 8.28 10.64
N THR A 34 26.56 9.10 11.43
CA THR A 34 25.47 9.96 10.97
C THR A 34 25.97 11.01 10.00
N LEU A 35 27.12 11.65 10.28
CA LEU A 35 27.72 12.63 9.38
C LEU A 35 28.18 12.01 8.05
N ASP A 36 28.79 10.83 8.07
CA ASP A 36 29.25 10.13 6.86
C ASP A 36 28.06 9.73 5.98
N LYS A 37 27.00 9.20 6.60
CA LYS A 37 25.73 8.90 5.90
C LYS A 37 25.11 10.17 5.32
N GLY A 38 25.07 11.25 6.09
CA GLY A 38 24.57 12.56 5.68
C GLY A 38 25.32 13.10 4.47
N LYS A 39 26.65 13.01 4.47
CA LYS A 39 27.51 13.41 3.35
C LYS A 39 27.22 12.61 2.08
N GLN A 40 27.09 11.29 2.21
CA GLN A 40 26.75 10.42 1.07
C GLN A 40 25.40 10.80 0.45
N LEU A 41 24.37 10.96 1.29
CA LEU A 41 23.03 11.33 0.85
C LEU A 41 23.02 12.73 0.24
N TYR A 42 23.66 13.70 0.89
CA TYR A 42 23.79 15.06 0.40
C TYR A 42 24.42 15.13 -0.99
N THR A 43 25.53 14.41 -1.18
CA THR A 43 26.24 14.36 -2.47
C THR A 43 25.34 13.81 -3.58
N THR A 44 24.53 12.81 -3.25
CA THR A 44 23.67 12.12 -4.23
C THR A 44 22.41 12.93 -4.56
N ILE A 45 21.84 13.62 -3.57
CA ILE A 45 20.48 14.16 -3.65
C ILE A 45 20.48 15.70 -3.71
N CYS A 46 21.35 16.35 -2.93
CA CYS A 46 21.29 17.78 -2.67
C CYS A 46 22.33 18.59 -3.45
N ALA A 47 23.52 18.04 -3.67
CA ALA A 47 24.67 18.76 -4.22
C ALA A 47 24.48 19.22 -5.68
N SER A 48 23.64 18.55 -6.47
CA SER A 48 23.32 18.97 -7.84
C SER A 48 22.69 20.38 -7.89
N CYS A 49 21.95 20.77 -6.85
CA CYS A 49 21.35 22.10 -6.71
C CYS A 49 22.14 22.98 -5.74
N HIS A 50 22.55 22.46 -4.58
CA HIS A 50 23.18 23.23 -3.51
C HIS A 50 24.72 23.31 -3.61
N GLY A 51 25.33 22.61 -4.56
CA GLY A 51 26.79 22.54 -4.73
C GLY A 51 27.44 21.55 -3.76
N ASN A 52 28.62 21.03 -4.10
CA ASN A 52 29.34 20.08 -3.24
C ASN A 52 29.77 20.71 -1.90
N ASP A 53 30.01 22.02 -1.90
CA ASP A 53 30.40 22.78 -0.71
C ASP A 53 29.20 23.48 -0.03
N GLY A 54 27.96 23.25 -0.48
CA GLY A 54 26.78 23.90 0.09
C GLY A 54 26.63 25.40 -0.22
N LYS A 55 27.26 25.90 -1.29
CA LYS A 55 27.26 27.33 -1.67
C LYS A 55 26.07 27.77 -2.52
N GLY A 56 25.15 26.87 -2.84
CA GLY A 56 24.00 27.17 -3.71
C GLY A 56 24.40 27.34 -5.18
N ASP A 57 25.55 26.81 -5.58
CA ASP A 57 26.17 26.95 -6.90
C ASP A 57 26.18 25.64 -7.70
N GLY A 58 25.31 24.70 -7.34
CA GLY A 58 25.15 23.45 -8.06
C GLY A 58 24.67 23.67 -9.50
N PRO A 59 25.09 22.83 -10.47
CA PRO A 59 24.79 23.03 -11.88
C PRO A 59 23.29 23.05 -12.20
N ALA A 60 22.47 22.26 -11.48
CA ALA A 60 21.02 22.27 -11.64
C ALA A 60 20.37 23.50 -10.98
N GLY A 61 21.04 24.09 -9.98
CA GLY A 61 20.59 25.28 -9.26
C GLY A 61 20.83 26.60 -10.01
N ALA A 62 21.75 26.61 -10.99
CA ALA A 62 22.21 27.83 -11.65
C ALA A 62 21.10 28.63 -12.35
N ALA A 63 20.09 27.94 -12.88
CA ALA A 63 18.96 28.53 -13.61
C ALA A 63 17.72 28.80 -12.72
N LEU A 64 17.75 28.42 -11.44
CA LEU A 64 16.60 28.60 -10.54
C LEU A 64 16.52 30.04 -10.02
N ASN A 65 15.30 30.57 -9.92
CA ASN A 65 15.00 31.85 -9.29
C ASN A 65 13.86 31.69 -8.27
N PRO A 66 14.11 31.87 -6.96
CA PRO A 66 15.39 32.21 -6.36
C PRO A 66 16.43 31.07 -6.46
N LYS A 67 17.72 31.42 -6.44
CA LYS A 67 18.81 30.43 -6.39
C LYS A 67 18.72 29.57 -5.13
N PRO A 68 19.23 28.31 -5.16
CA PRO A 68 19.35 27.49 -3.97
C PRO A 68 20.15 28.18 -2.86
N ARG A 69 19.81 27.86 -1.61
CA ARG A 69 20.43 28.48 -0.44
C ARG A 69 21.92 28.14 -0.38
N ASN A 70 22.76 29.17 -0.29
CA ASN A 70 24.12 29.09 0.26
C ASN A 70 24.02 28.89 1.79
N PHE A 71 24.48 27.74 2.29
CA PHE A 71 24.39 27.36 3.70
C PHE A 71 25.43 28.04 4.60
N HIS A 72 26.46 28.66 4.01
CA HIS A 72 27.45 29.46 4.73
C HIS A 72 26.90 30.83 5.15
N GLU A 73 25.79 31.27 4.55
CA GLU A 73 25.16 32.54 4.88
C GLU A 73 24.23 32.38 6.10
N THR A 74 24.29 33.35 7.01
CA THR A 74 23.43 33.38 8.20
C THR A 74 22.04 33.96 7.91
N GLU A 75 21.91 34.78 6.87
CA GLU A 75 20.67 35.46 6.50
C GLU A 75 19.98 34.86 5.26
N GLY A 76 18.70 35.19 5.07
CA GLY A 76 17.92 34.79 3.90
C GLY A 76 17.49 33.31 3.89
N TRP A 77 17.48 32.65 5.05
CA TRP A 77 16.84 31.35 5.22
C TRP A 77 15.32 31.54 5.27
N LYS A 78 14.58 30.82 4.42
CA LYS A 78 13.12 30.96 4.33
C LYS A 78 12.38 30.43 5.56
N ASN A 79 12.83 29.28 6.06
CA ASN A 79 12.19 28.59 7.18
C ASN A 79 13.04 28.61 8.44
N GLY A 80 14.22 29.24 8.41
CA GLY A 80 15.19 29.26 9.49
C GLY A 80 16.32 28.23 9.34
N ARG A 81 17.15 28.11 10.39
CA ARG A 81 18.45 27.42 10.42
C ARG A 81 18.53 26.32 11.49
N LYS A 82 17.58 26.29 12.42
CA LYS A 82 17.54 25.28 13.48
C LYS A 82 17.24 23.90 12.89
N PHE A 83 17.62 22.84 13.58
CA PHE A 83 17.36 21.47 13.11
C PHE A 83 15.86 21.24 12.86
N THR A 84 14.98 21.68 13.78
CA THR A 84 13.52 21.52 13.62
C THR A 84 12.98 22.21 12.36
N GLU A 85 13.56 23.37 12.02
CA GLU A 85 13.21 24.17 10.84
C GLU A 85 13.70 23.53 9.54
N LEU A 86 14.91 22.98 9.57
CA LEU A 86 15.48 22.23 8.45
C LEU A 86 14.73 20.91 8.22
N TYR A 87 14.32 20.23 9.29
CA TYR A 87 13.51 19.02 9.20
C TYR A 87 12.15 19.32 8.57
N ASN A 88 11.48 20.40 9.00
CA ASN A 88 10.26 20.88 8.35
C ASN A 88 10.46 21.20 6.86
N THR A 89 11.62 21.76 6.51
CA THR A 89 11.97 22.06 5.12
C THR A 89 12.12 20.79 4.29
N LEU A 90 12.80 19.77 4.79
CA LEU A 90 12.88 18.48 4.08
C LEU A 90 11.52 17.77 4.03
N GLN A 91 10.71 17.87 5.09
CA GLN A 91 9.40 17.23 5.14
C GLN A 91 8.40 17.84 4.16
N LYS A 92 8.37 19.17 4.01
CA LYS A 92 7.33 19.87 3.22
C LYS A 92 7.84 20.43 1.89
N GLY A 93 9.15 20.50 1.71
CA GLY A 93 9.78 21.21 0.62
C GLY A 93 9.56 22.72 0.69
N ILE A 94 10.06 23.42 -0.32
CA ILE A 94 9.79 24.83 -0.58
C ILE A 94 9.33 24.95 -2.03
N LEU A 95 8.09 24.55 -2.28
CA LEU A 95 7.51 24.42 -3.62
C LEU A 95 7.60 25.72 -4.43
N THR A 96 7.45 26.87 -3.77
CA THR A 96 7.56 28.20 -4.41
C THR A 96 8.94 28.53 -4.95
N SER A 97 10.00 27.82 -4.53
CA SER A 97 11.37 27.94 -5.07
C SER A 97 11.87 26.67 -5.73
N GLY A 98 10.99 25.71 -6.03
CA GLY A 98 11.34 24.48 -6.73
C GLY A 98 12.10 23.45 -5.88
N MET A 99 12.12 23.59 -4.54
CA MET A 99 12.67 22.54 -3.66
C MET A 99 11.55 21.54 -3.34
N PRO A 100 11.63 20.28 -3.79
CA PRO A 100 10.61 19.28 -3.52
C PRO A 100 10.59 18.87 -2.04
N ALA A 101 9.51 18.22 -1.63
CA ALA A 101 9.46 17.51 -0.35
C ALA A 101 10.23 16.18 -0.45
N TYR A 102 10.82 15.77 0.66
CA TYR A 102 11.53 14.50 0.86
C TYR A 102 10.85 13.69 1.97
N ASP A 103 9.53 13.79 2.11
CA ASP A 103 8.71 13.10 3.10
C ASP A 103 8.72 11.57 2.91
N TYR A 104 8.94 11.09 1.70
CA TYR A 104 9.13 9.68 1.36
C TYR A 104 10.43 9.06 1.90
N MET A 105 11.40 9.88 2.31
CA MET A 105 12.68 9.41 2.86
C MET A 105 12.52 8.89 4.30
N PRO A 106 13.32 7.92 4.77
CA PRO A 106 13.36 7.59 6.19
C PRO A 106 13.72 8.80 7.07
N ALA A 107 13.11 8.92 8.25
CA ALA A 107 13.38 10.01 9.18
C ALA A 107 14.87 10.13 9.55
N MET A 108 15.55 9.01 9.77
CA MET A 108 16.99 8.97 10.07
C MET A 108 17.86 9.48 8.91
N ASP A 109 17.46 9.26 7.66
CA ASP A 109 18.20 9.76 6.51
C ASP A 109 18.04 11.29 6.38
N ARG A 110 16.84 11.83 6.67
CA ARG A 110 16.65 13.28 6.77
C ARG A 110 17.47 13.88 7.91
N VAL A 111 17.48 13.25 9.09
CA VAL A 111 18.32 13.65 10.24
C VAL A 111 19.79 13.72 9.81
N ALA A 112 20.31 12.66 9.18
CA ALA A 112 21.69 12.60 8.71
C ALA A 112 22.03 13.72 7.71
N ILE A 113 21.15 13.97 6.72
CA ILE A 113 21.33 15.08 5.78
C ILE A 113 21.40 16.43 6.52
N ILE A 114 20.49 16.68 7.45
CA ILE A 114 20.44 17.95 8.19
C ILE A 114 21.71 18.13 9.03
N SER A 115 22.13 17.09 9.76
CA SER A 115 23.35 17.11 10.55
C SER A 115 24.57 17.42 9.69
N TYR A 116 24.66 16.84 8.49
CA TYR A 116 25.73 17.17 7.55
C TYR A 116 25.62 18.61 7.01
N VAL A 117 24.41 19.08 6.66
CA VAL A 117 24.19 20.46 6.19
C VAL A 117 24.59 21.49 7.26
N GLN A 118 24.34 21.21 8.53
CA GLN A 118 24.76 22.08 9.64
C GLN A 118 26.28 22.22 9.74
N THR A 119 27.08 21.29 9.20
CA THR A 119 28.55 21.42 9.15
C THR A 119 29.04 22.52 8.21
N PHE A 120 28.21 22.95 7.25
CA PHE A 120 28.50 24.10 6.39
C PHE A 120 28.12 25.44 7.04
N MET A 121 27.32 25.42 8.12
CA MET A 121 26.79 26.64 8.71
C MET A 121 27.79 27.25 9.71
N PRO A 122 28.02 28.57 9.67
CA PRO A 122 28.73 29.24 10.75
C PRO A 122 27.83 29.32 11.98
N GLU A 123 28.25 28.73 13.10
CA GLU A 123 27.51 28.75 14.38
C GLU A 123 26.05 28.29 14.20
N PRO A 124 25.80 27.01 13.90
CA PRO A 124 24.44 26.51 13.72
C PRO A 124 23.63 26.72 15.02
N PRO A 125 22.43 27.30 14.95
CA PRO A 125 21.60 27.50 16.13
C PRO A 125 21.13 26.15 16.67
N VAL A 126 21.10 26.04 18.00
CA VAL A 126 20.71 24.82 18.70
C VAL A 126 19.23 24.89 19.08
N ASP A 127 18.50 23.80 18.81
CA ASP A 127 17.11 23.66 19.21
C ASP A 127 16.99 23.43 20.71
N THR A 128 15.98 24.05 21.32
CA THR A 128 15.67 23.80 22.74
C THR A 128 15.03 22.41 22.92
N PRO A 129 15.07 21.83 24.14
CA PRO A 129 14.39 20.56 24.42
C PRO A 129 12.90 20.58 24.05
N ASP A 130 12.21 21.70 24.30
CA ASP A 130 10.79 21.86 23.99
C ASP A 130 10.53 21.88 22.46
N GLU A 131 11.43 22.49 21.68
CA GLU A 131 11.34 22.49 20.22
C GLU A 131 11.51 21.09 19.65
N LEU A 132 12.49 20.32 20.16
CA LEU A 132 12.71 18.93 19.78
C LEU A 132 11.54 18.02 20.19
N ALA A 133 10.99 18.20 21.40
CA ALA A 133 9.84 17.45 21.86
C ALA A 133 8.61 17.70 20.99
N LYS A 134 8.39 18.94 20.56
CA LYS A 134 7.30 19.30 19.65
C LYS A 134 7.50 18.70 18.25
N LEU A 135 8.73 18.68 17.75
CA LEU A 135 9.06 18.02 16.48
C LEU A 135 8.74 16.53 16.55
N ASP A 136 9.17 15.88 17.63
CA ASP A 136 8.92 14.46 17.86
C ASP A 136 7.43 14.16 17.94
N GLN A 137 6.67 14.97 18.69
CA GLN A 137 5.21 14.83 18.77
C GLN A 137 4.54 14.99 17.39
N THR A 138 5.06 15.87 16.54
CA THR A 138 4.49 16.14 15.21
C THR A 138 4.75 15.01 14.23
N TYR A 139 5.92 14.37 14.29
CA TYR A 139 6.38 13.42 13.27
C TYR A 139 6.65 12.00 13.77
N GLY A 140 6.50 11.73 15.07
CA GLY A 140 6.71 10.42 15.67
C GLY A 140 8.14 9.88 15.49
N LEU A 141 9.16 10.73 15.60
CA LEU A 141 10.54 10.39 15.25
C LEU A 141 11.12 9.33 16.20
N SER A 142 10.90 9.49 17.51
CA SER A 142 11.41 8.60 18.57
C SER A 142 10.65 7.28 18.68
N ALA A 143 9.41 7.22 18.18
CA ALA A 143 8.63 5.99 18.14
C ALA A 143 9.01 5.08 16.95
N GLY A 144 9.64 5.65 15.92
CA GLY A 144 9.76 5.03 14.61
C GLY A 144 8.41 4.98 13.89
N THR A 145 8.44 4.90 12.56
CA THR A 145 7.21 4.85 11.74
C THR A 145 7.12 3.50 11.04
N LYS A 146 5.94 2.87 11.09
CA LYS A 146 5.57 1.75 10.21
C LYS A 146 4.66 2.32 9.14
N GLN A 147 5.20 2.63 7.97
CA GLN A 147 4.35 2.96 6.84
C GLN A 147 3.87 1.66 6.20
N PRO A 148 2.55 1.39 6.17
CA PRO A 148 2.02 0.22 5.48
C PRO A 148 2.28 0.37 3.98
N GLY A 149 2.57 -0.74 3.31
CA GLY A 149 2.68 -0.74 1.86
C GLY A 149 1.37 -0.34 1.20
N GLN A 150 1.45 0.37 0.09
CA GLN A 150 0.33 0.85 -0.70
C GLN A 150 0.47 0.35 -2.12
N ILE A 151 -0.63 -0.16 -2.68
CA ILE A 151 -0.70 -0.56 -4.09
C ILE A 151 -1.79 0.25 -4.81
N PRO A 152 -1.64 0.52 -6.11
CA PRO A 152 -2.69 1.07 -6.95
C PRO A 152 -3.96 0.21 -6.90
N LEU A 153 -5.12 0.84 -7.11
CA LEU A 153 -6.39 0.14 -7.13
C LEU A 153 -6.44 -0.89 -8.28
N ALA A 154 -5.90 -0.57 -9.45
CA ALA A 154 -5.81 -1.53 -10.56
C ALA A 154 -4.98 -2.77 -10.19
N SER A 155 -3.89 -2.59 -9.44
CA SER A 155 -3.06 -3.70 -8.94
C SER A 155 -3.83 -4.55 -7.94
N ALA A 156 -4.58 -3.92 -7.03
CA ALA A 156 -5.44 -4.64 -6.08
C ALA A 156 -6.51 -5.46 -6.81
N ILE A 157 -7.18 -4.87 -7.80
CA ILE A 157 -8.17 -5.56 -8.63
C ILE A 157 -7.54 -6.75 -9.35
N SER A 158 -6.36 -6.56 -9.95
CA SER A 158 -5.64 -7.62 -10.67
C SER A 158 -5.27 -8.78 -9.75
N LEU A 159 -4.84 -8.49 -8.51
CA LEU A 159 -4.55 -9.53 -7.51
C LEU A 159 -5.81 -10.31 -7.12
N VAL A 160 -6.93 -9.63 -6.89
CA VAL A 160 -8.22 -10.28 -6.58
C VAL A 160 -8.68 -11.16 -7.74
N VAL A 161 -8.53 -10.68 -8.98
CA VAL A 161 -8.86 -11.48 -10.18
C VAL A 161 -7.95 -12.70 -10.28
N ASN A 162 -6.63 -12.52 -10.12
CA ASN A 162 -5.68 -13.61 -10.20
C ASN A 162 -5.92 -14.68 -9.12
N GLN A 163 -6.19 -14.26 -7.87
CA GLN A 163 -6.53 -15.17 -6.78
C GLN A 163 -7.78 -16.01 -7.07
N ASN A 164 -8.76 -15.44 -7.77
CA ASN A 164 -10.03 -16.12 -8.08
C ASN A 164 -10.07 -16.75 -9.49
N SER A 165 -9.02 -16.59 -10.30
CA SER A 165 -9.01 -17.05 -11.71
C SER A 165 -9.24 -18.55 -11.86
N SER A 166 -8.71 -19.36 -10.95
CA SER A 166 -8.89 -20.82 -10.94
C SER A 166 -10.32 -21.22 -10.60
N VAL A 167 -10.94 -20.53 -9.63
CA VAL A 167 -12.34 -20.73 -9.24
C VAL A 167 -13.27 -20.33 -10.39
N GLU A 168 -13.04 -19.18 -11.01
CA GLU A 168 -13.85 -18.72 -12.15
C GLU A 168 -13.77 -19.68 -13.34
N THR A 169 -12.58 -20.19 -13.65
CA THR A 169 -12.39 -21.18 -14.73
C THR A 169 -13.19 -22.46 -14.45
N LYS A 170 -13.16 -22.96 -13.21
CA LYS A 170 -13.96 -24.14 -12.80
C LYS A 170 -15.45 -23.89 -12.96
N ILE A 171 -15.94 -22.73 -12.54
CA ILE A 171 -17.36 -22.36 -12.67
C ILE A 171 -17.77 -22.34 -14.14
N LEU A 172 -17.01 -21.64 -15.00
CA LEU A 172 -17.31 -21.54 -16.43
C LEU A 172 -17.34 -22.92 -17.10
N ASN A 173 -16.36 -23.77 -16.82
CA ASN A 173 -16.33 -25.14 -17.35
C ASN A 173 -17.56 -25.97 -16.96
N VAL A 174 -18.10 -25.78 -15.75
CA VAL A 174 -19.33 -26.46 -15.33
C VAL A 174 -20.55 -25.82 -15.97
N LEU A 175 -20.62 -24.50 -16.07
CA LEU A 175 -21.73 -23.82 -16.74
C LEU A 175 -21.84 -24.22 -18.22
N ASP A 176 -20.72 -24.40 -18.91
CA ASP A 176 -20.70 -24.91 -20.29
C ASP A 176 -21.29 -26.33 -20.35
N LYS A 177 -20.90 -27.22 -19.43
CA LYS A 177 -21.45 -28.59 -19.34
C LYS A 177 -22.95 -28.61 -18.98
N VAL A 178 -23.39 -27.73 -18.08
CA VAL A 178 -24.81 -27.58 -17.71
C VAL A 178 -25.63 -27.13 -18.92
N SER A 179 -25.05 -26.33 -19.81
CA SER A 179 -25.72 -25.81 -21.01
C SER A 179 -25.67 -26.78 -22.21
N ASP A 180 -24.87 -27.84 -22.14
CA ASP A 180 -24.72 -28.84 -23.21
C ASP A 180 -25.94 -29.79 -23.25
N PRO A 181 -26.72 -29.80 -24.35
CA PRO A 181 -27.89 -30.66 -24.49
C PRO A 181 -27.56 -32.16 -24.41
N SER A 182 -26.33 -32.56 -24.76
CA SER A 182 -25.89 -33.96 -24.68
C SER A 182 -25.70 -34.45 -23.23
N LEU A 183 -25.57 -33.52 -22.27
CA LEU A 183 -25.37 -33.79 -20.85
C LEU A 183 -26.63 -33.51 -20.01
N GLU A 184 -27.77 -33.21 -20.63
CA GLU A 184 -29.01 -32.80 -19.94
C GLU A 184 -29.44 -33.76 -18.82
N SER A 185 -29.36 -35.07 -19.09
CA SER A 185 -29.72 -36.11 -18.13
C SER A 185 -28.82 -36.14 -16.89
N GLN A 186 -27.56 -35.72 -17.02
CA GLN A 186 -26.59 -35.67 -15.92
C GLN A 186 -26.88 -34.51 -14.96
N PHE A 187 -27.38 -33.38 -15.49
CA PHE A 187 -27.63 -32.16 -14.71
C PHE A 187 -29.09 -31.96 -14.32
N THR A 188 -30.00 -32.87 -14.68
CA THR A 188 -31.45 -32.71 -14.42
C THR A 188 -31.75 -32.41 -12.95
N LEU A 189 -31.13 -33.14 -12.02
CA LEU A 189 -31.32 -32.91 -10.57
C LEU A 189 -30.71 -31.57 -10.13
N PHE A 190 -29.51 -31.23 -10.61
CA PHE A 190 -28.88 -29.94 -10.29
C PHE A 190 -29.73 -28.76 -10.78
N LYS A 191 -30.23 -28.83 -12.02
CA LYS A 191 -31.10 -27.80 -12.62
C LYS A 191 -32.42 -27.64 -11.87
N SER A 192 -33.03 -28.72 -11.38
CA SER A 192 -34.32 -28.65 -10.69
C SER A 192 -34.26 -28.05 -9.28
N VAL A 193 -33.07 -28.05 -8.66
CA VAL A 193 -32.86 -27.57 -7.28
C VAL A 193 -32.00 -26.33 -7.18
N THR A 194 -31.67 -25.69 -8.30
CA THR A 194 -30.76 -24.53 -8.34
C THR A 194 -31.42 -23.36 -9.07
N ASP A 195 -31.55 -22.22 -8.39
CA ASP A 195 -32.11 -20.99 -8.94
C ASP A 195 -31.04 -20.16 -9.67
N ASN A 196 -29.79 -20.19 -9.18
CA ASN A 196 -28.66 -19.50 -9.80
C ASN A 196 -27.44 -20.42 -9.82
N TYR A 197 -27.16 -20.99 -11.00
CA TYR A 197 -26.07 -21.97 -11.19
C TYR A 197 -24.71 -21.41 -10.79
N ARG A 198 -24.41 -20.15 -11.17
CA ARG A 198 -23.15 -19.51 -10.83
C ARG A 198 -23.01 -19.37 -9.31
N THR A 199 -24.02 -18.82 -8.64
CA THR A 199 -23.99 -18.66 -7.18
C THR A 199 -23.86 -20.00 -6.47
N ALA A 200 -24.57 -21.05 -6.92
CA ALA A 200 -24.46 -22.39 -6.33
C ALA A 200 -23.05 -22.98 -6.45
N LEU A 201 -22.44 -22.89 -7.64
CA LEU A 201 -21.08 -23.37 -7.86
C LEU A 201 -20.06 -22.56 -7.06
N THR A 202 -20.23 -21.22 -6.99
CA THR A 202 -19.40 -20.34 -6.16
C THR A 202 -19.51 -20.68 -4.68
N SER A 203 -20.73 -20.89 -4.16
CA SER A 203 -20.95 -21.25 -2.76
C SER A 203 -20.31 -22.59 -2.40
N VAL A 204 -20.35 -23.56 -3.31
CA VAL A 204 -19.67 -24.85 -3.13
C VAL A 204 -18.14 -24.69 -3.14
N LEU A 205 -17.58 -23.94 -4.10
CA LEU A 205 -16.12 -23.76 -4.21
C LEU A 205 -15.51 -22.90 -3.11
N ASN A 206 -16.25 -21.91 -2.61
CA ASN A 206 -15.80 -21.01 -1.53
C ASN A 206 -16.04 -21.57 -0.12
N THR A 207 -16.60 -22.77 -0.02
CA THR A 207 -16.78 -23.49 1.26
C THR A 207 -15.82 -24.69 1.28
N PRO A 208 -14.64 -24.57 1.93
CA PRO A 208 -13.57 -25.58 1.83
C PRO A 208 -14.01 -27.02 2.14
N GLU A 209 -14.97 -27.19 3.06
CA GLU A 209 -15.46 -28.49 3.51
C GLU A 209 -16.68 -29.00 2.74
N ALA A 210 -17.29 -28.19 1.86
CA ALA A 210 -18.56 -28.54 1.23
C ALA A 210 -18.48 -29.82 0.40
N LEU A 211 -17.32 -30.12 -0.20
CA LEU A 211 -17.09 -31.35 -0.97
C LEU A 211 -16.33 -32.44 -0.19
N ALA A 212 -16.02 -32.22 1.09
CA ALA A 212 -15.31 -33.20 1.93
C ALA A 212 -16.21 -34.40 2.31
N SER A 213 -17.49 -34.16 2.59
CA SER A 213 -18.46 -35.20 2.95
C SER A 213 -19.87 -34.86 2.47
N VAL A 214 -20.74 -35.86 2.38
CA VAL A 214 -22.17 -35.65 2.06
C VAL A 214 -22.86 -34.80 3.12
N ASP A 215 -22.49 -34.94 4.40
CA ASP A 215 -23.09 -34.17 5.49
C ASP A 215 -22.69 -32.69 5.47
N SER A 216 -21.43 -32.40 5.14
CA SER A 216 -20.94 -31.05 4.92
C SER A 216 -21.64 -30.39 3.74
N PHE A 217 -21.81 -31.14 2.63
CA PHE A 217 -22.55 -30.68 1.46
C PHE A 217 -24.02 -30.40 1.80
N LYS A 218 -24.68 -31.33 2.49
CA LYS A 218 -26.05 -31.20 2.96
C LYS A 218 -26.23 -29.95 3.82
N SER A 219 -25.29 -29.69 4.71
CA SER A 219 -25.29 -28.49 5.56
C SER A 219 -25.22 -27.20 4.73
N LEU A 220 -24.38 -27.15 3.69
CA LEU A 220 -24.31 -26.01 2.77
C LEU A 220 -25.63 -25.80 2.02
N ILE A 221 -26.20 -26.84 1.42
CA ILE A 221 -27.40 -26.68 0.59
C ILE A 221 -28.67 -26.43 1.42
N PHE A 222 -28.68 -26.81 2.71
CA PHE A 222 -29.83 -26.57 3.59
C PHE A 222 -29.72 -25.24 4.35
N SER A 223 -28.51 -24.81 4.71
CA SER A 223 -28.31 -23.52 5.39
C SER A 223 -28.43 -22.37 4.38
N ASN A 224 -29.49 -21.57 4.50
CA ASN A 224 -29.73 -20.43 3.62
C ASN A 224 -29.68 -20.77 2.12
N ALA A 225 -30.37 -21.85 1.70
CA ALA A 225 -30.39 -22.36 0.32
C ALA A 225 -30.42 -21.27 -0.76
N GLY A 226 -31.35 -20.31 -0.64
CA GLY A 226 -31.49 -19.20 -1.61
C GLY A 226 -30.27 -18.27 -1.67
N ARG A 227 -29.57 -18.01 -0.55
CA ARG A 227 -28.31 -17.25 -0.57
C ARG A 227 -27.19 -18.04 -1.22
N ASN A 228 -27.23 -19.36 -1.11
CA ASN A 228 -26.29 -20.27 -1.73
C ASN A 228 -26.67 -20.65 -3.18
N GLY A 229 -27.63 -19.95 -3.80
CA GLY A 229 -28.04 -20.20 -5.19
C GLY A 229 -28.94 -21.41 -5.41
N PHE A 230 -29.28 -22.14 -4.35
CA PHE A 230 -30.19 -23.29 -4.38
C PHE A 230 -31.64 -22.88 -4.13
N SER A 231 -32.57 -23.58 -4.76
CA SER A 231 -34.00 -23.39 -4.54
C SER A 231 -34.46 -24.07 -3.26
N ALA A 232 -35.63 -23.69 -2.73
CA ALA A 232 -36.20 -24.33 -1.55
C ALA A 232 -36.47 -25.84 -1.73
N SER A 233 -36.48 -26.33 -2.98
CA SER A 233 -36.67 -27.75 -3.31
C SER A 233 -35.57 -28.65 -2.74
N VAL A 234 -34.36 -28.13 -2.47
CA VAL A 234 -33.28 -28.91 -1.84
C VAL A 234 -33.71 -29.55 -0.51
N LEU A 235 -34.59 -28.89 0.24
CA LEU A 235 -35.08 -29.39 1.54
C LEU A 235 -35.97 -30.63 1.42
N ARG A 236 -36.44 -30.95 0.20
CA ARG A 236 -37.31 -32.10 -0.08
C ARG A 236 -36.54 -33.29 -0.67
N LEU A 237 -35.25 -33.14 -0.92
CA LEU A 237 -34.43 -34.20 -1.50
C LEU A 237 -34.29 -35.38 -0.53
N SER A 238 -34.41 -36.58 -1.06
CA SER A 238 -34.01 -37.81 -0.38
C SER A 238 -32.50 -37.86 -0.16
N ASN A 239 -32.04 -38.69 0.77
CA ASN A 239 -30.61 -38.88 1.00
C ASN A 239 -29.88 -39.38 -0.28
N ASN A 240 -30.53 -40.21 -1.09
CA ASN A 240 -29.97 -40.69 -2.35
C ASN A 240 -29.80 -39.57 -3.39
N GLU A 241 -30.77 -38.65 -3.47
CA GLU A 241 -30.67 -37.48 -4.35
C GLU A 241 -29.58 -36.52 -3.87
N ILE A 242 -29.46 -36.29 -2.56
CA ILE A 242 -28.37 -35.47 -1.98
C ILE A 242 -27.01 -36.08 -2.31
N THR A 243 -26.84 -37.41 -2.15
CA THR A 243 -25.60 -38.12 -2.50
C THR A 243 -25.32 -38.04 -4.00
N SER A 244 -26.34 -38.13 -4.85
CA SER A 244 -26.20 -38.02 -6.30
C SER A 244 -25.75 -36.61 -6.70
N LEU A 245 -26.37 -35.58 -6.14
CA LEU A 245 -26.02 -34.19 -6.37
C LEU A 245 -24.60 -33.87 -5.87
N TYR A 246 -24.23 -34.35 -4.68
CA TYR A 246 -22.88 -34.27 -4.15
C TYR A 246 -21.85 -34.91 -5.09
N THR A 247 -22.13 -36.13 -5.58
CA THR A 247 -21.22 -36.87 -6.44
C THR A 247 -21.04 -36.18 -7.79
N LEU A 248 -22.12 -35.66 -8.37
CA LEU A 248 -22.08 -34.86 -9.58
C LEU A 248 -21.18 -33.64 -9.38
N LEU A 249 -21.48 -32.80 -8.38
CA LEU A 249 -20.74 -31.56 -8.14
C LEU A 249 -19.28 -31.81 -7.80
N LYS A 250 -18.98 -32.84 -7.00
CA LYS A 250 -17.60 -33.25 -6.71
C LYS A 250 -16.84 -33.67 -7.96
N THR A 251 -17.51 -34.34 -8.90
CA THR A 251 -16.89 -34.80 -10.16
C THR A 251 -16.63 -33.64 -11.11
N VAL A 252 -17.59 -32.72 -11.25
CA VAL A 252 -17.46 -31.63 -12.23
C VAL A 252 -16.65 -30.44 -11.74
N LEU A 253 -16.45 -30.29 -10.42
CA LEU A 253 -15.67 -29.23 -9.78
C LEU A 253 -14.24 -29.65 -9.35
N ALA A 254 -13.90 -30.94 -9.49
CA ALA A 254 -12.53 -31.45 -9.29
C ALA A 254 -11.56 -30.73 -10.23
#